data_AF-A0A8T4QG94-F1
#
_entry.id   AF-A0A8T4QG94-F1
#
_cell.length_a   1.000
_cell.length_b   1.000
_cell.length_c   1.000
_cell.angle_alpha   90.00
_cell.angle_beta   90.00
_cell.angle_gamma   90.00
#
_symmetry.space_group_name_H-M   'P 1'
#
loop_
_entity.id
_entity.type
_entity.pdbx_description
1 polymer ?
#
loop_
_entity_poly.entity_id
_entity_poly.type
_entity_poly.pdbx_seq_one_letter_code
_entity_poly.pdbx_strand_id
1 'polypeptide(L)'
;MRRLALPFVFLMTILFACQLQDLPPSPGVPGSSASPFGKATNVYELGYVEAETLSINQDELVFSAGESEKLVEASVVGEQYVYKIGYVLNVSDIVNPQWVDFKFNQPTVGLSNWIRGDANLQLRIKLSDLNIGETDAKKVLYIIAYACTKPNGGWDCHENRWMIRNLTAKLAEAAATETTGTVPGAPDAPVCTDLDGGQDYTMQGTVSGICLFCDPQAADSDTDICDTDVPDNV
;
A
#
# COMPACT_ATOMS: atom_id res chain seq x y z
N MET A 1 23.80 37.63 -65.50
CA MET A 1 23.29 37.68 -64.11
C MET A 1 23.03 36.27 -63.62
N ARG A 2 24.01 35.61 -63.02
CA ARG A 2 23.87 34.28 -62.39
C ARG A 2 24.91 34.18 -61.27
N ARG A 3 24.53 33.47 -60.20
CA ARG A 3 25.38 32.92 -59.11
C ARG A 3 25.57 33.81 -57.87
N LEU A 4 24.60 33.77 -56.95
CA LEU A 4 24.85 34.04 -55.52
C LEU A 4 23.78 33.42 -54.60
N ALA A 5 23.50 32.12 -54.74
CA ALA A 5 22.53 31.40 -53.88
C ALA A 5 23.08 30.10 -53.25
N LEU A 6 24.36 29.78 -53.43
CA LEU A 6 24.96 28.53 -52.98
C LEU A 6 25.44 28.49 -51.51
N PRO A 7 25.81 29.58 -50.81
CA PRO A 7 26.32 29.46 -49.43
C PRO A 7 25.21 29.27 -48.38
N PHE A 8 23.94 29.56 -48.71
CA PHE A 8 22.83 29.46 -47.75
C PHE A 8 22.33 28.03 -47.55
N VAL A 9 22.47 27.17 -48.57
CA VAL A 9 22.01 25.77 -48.52
C VAL A 9 22.92 24.90 -47.65
N PHE A 10 24.23 25.19 -47.61
CA PHE A 10 25.19 24.42 -46.80
C PHE A 10 25.12 24.75 -45.30
N LEU A 11 24.74 25.99 -44.95
CA LEU A 11 24.55 26.39 -43.54
C LEU A 11 23.30 25.75 -42.92
N MET A 12 22.24 25.54 -43.73
CA MET A 12 21.01 24.87 -43.29
C MET A 12 21.22 23.38 -42.98
N THR A 13 22.10 22.68 -43.70
CA THR A 13 22.38 21.25 -43.44
C THR A 13 23.18 20.99 -42.16
N ILE A 14 23.96 21.97 -41.66
CA ILE A 14 24.77 21.82 -40.44
C ILE A 14 23.91 22.01 -39.17
N LEU A 15 22.81 22.75 -39.26
CA LEU A 15 21.89 22.97 -38.14
C LEU A 15 20.96 21.77 -37.85
N PHE A 16 20.88 20.80 -38.78
CA PHE A 16 20.16 19.53 -38.59
C PHE A 16 21.04 18.38 -38.14
N ALA A 17 22.32 18.62 -37.82
CA ALA A 17 23.06 17.75 -36.90
C ALA A 17 22.49 17.96 -35.48
N CYS A 18 21.18 17.72 -35.34
CA CYS A 18 20.52 17.45 -34.08
C CYS A 18 21.41 16.43 -33.40
N GLN A 19 22.04 16.86 -32.32
CA GLN A 19 22.58 15.96 -31.32
C GLN A 19 21.41 15.07 -30.96
N LEU A 20 21.37 13.86 -31.54
CA LEU A 20 20.49 12.81 -31.10
C LEU A 20 20.83 12.72 -29.62
N GLN A 21 19.91 13.23 -28.82
CA GLN A 21 20.09 13.27 -27.39
C GLN A 21 20.28 11.81 -27.03
N ASP A 22 21.50 11.45 -26.67
CA ASP A 22 21.81 10.13 -26.15
C ASP A 22 20.89 9.99 -24.94
N LEU A 23 19.87 9.14 -25.05
CA LEU A 23 18.85 8.90 -24.03
C LEU A 23 19.23 7.63 -23.27
N PRO A 24 18.78 7.44 -22.03
CA PRO A 24 19.10 6.23 -21.30
C PRO A 24 18.50 4.98 -21.98
N PRO A 25 19.06 3.78 -21.74
CA PRO A 25 18.52 2.53 -22.26
C PRO A 25 17.17 2.22 -21.62
N SER A 26 16.16 1.92 -22.44
CA SER A 26 14.82 1.58 -21.94
C SER A 26 14.86 0.29 -21.09
N PRO A 27 14.20 0.26 -19.93
CA PRO A 27 14.08 -0.96 -19.14
C PRO A 27 13.14 -1.96 -19.83
N GLY A 28 13.32 -3.24 -19.49
CA GLY A 28 12.35 -4.29 -19.81
C GLY A 28 11.11 -4.20 -18.94
N VAL A 29 10.03 -4.83 -19.40
CA VAL A 29 8.81 -5.00 -18.59
C VAL A 29 9.15 -5.90 -17.38
N PRO A 30 8.75 -5.53 -16.16
CA PRO A 30 8.93 -6.37 -14.98
C PRO A 30 8.36 -7.78 -15.17
N GLY A 31 9.11 -8.80 -14.76
CA GLY A 31 8.77 -10.22 -14.95
C GLY A 31 9.17 -10.78 -16.33
N SER A 32 9.64 -9.94 -17.27
CA SER A 32 10.15 -10.39 -18.56
C SER A 32 11.64 -10.76 -18.46
N SER A 33 12.00 -11.96 -18.92
CA SER A 33 13.39 -12.38 -19.07
C SER A 33 14.08 -11.84 -20.33
N ALA A 34 13.35 -11.11 -21.19
CA ALA A 34 13.80 -10.76 -22.54
C ALA A 34 14.71 -9.51 -22.62
N SER A 35 14.82 -8.72 -21.55
CA SER A 35 15.59 -7.46 -21.56
C SER A 35 16.85 -7.53 -20.69
N PRO A 36 18.02 -7.07 -21.20
CA PRO A 36 19.23 -6.96 -20.39
C PRO A 36 19.17 -5.80 -19.37
N PHE A 37 18.27 -4.83 -19.57
CA PHE A 37 18.04 -3.67 -18.71
C PHE A 37 16.70 -3.77 -18.01
N GLY A 38 16.60 -3.31 -16.76
CA GLY A 38 15.38 -3.46 -15.96
C GLY A 38 15.09 -4.93 -15.65
N LYS A 39 16.11 -5.68 -15.23
CA LYS A 39 16.01 -7.11 -14.89
C LYS A 39 15.14 -7.31 -13.65
N ALA A 40 13.84 -7.11 -13.75
CA ALA A 40 12.90 -7.39 -12.68
C ALA A 40 12.36 -8.81 -12.86
N THR A 41 12.50 -9.66 -11.84
CA THR A 41 11.80 -10.96 -11.82
C THR A 41 10.44 -10.81 -11.14
N ASN A 42 9.61 -11.84 -11.23
CA ASN A 42 8.43 -11.96 -10.37
C ASN A 42 8.78 -12.28 -8.91
N VAL A 43 10.07 -12.39 -8.58
CA VAL A 43 10.60 -12.65 -7.23
C VAL A 43 11.25 -11.37 -6.71
N TYR A 44 10.73 -10.86 -5.60
CA TYR A 44 11.07 -9.58 -4.99
C TYR A 44 12.58 -9.33 -4.78
N GLU A 45 13.38 -10.37 -4.53
CA GLU A 45 14.79 -10.24 -4.15
C GLU A 45 15.76 -10.15 -5.34
N LEU A 46 15.31 -10.48 -6.55
CA LEU A 46 16.16 -10.54 -7.73
C LEU A 46 15.62 -9.58 -8.78
N GLY A 47 16.10 -8.33 -8.75
CA GLY A 47 15.87 -7.40 -9.86
C GLY A 47 15.50 -5.96 -9.54
N TYR A 48 15.41 -5.64 -8.26
CA TYR A 48 15.03 -4.32 -7.77
C TYR A 48 16.17 -3.71 -6.94
N VAL A 49 16.17 -2.39 -6.83
CA VAL A 49 17.01 -1.65 -5.89
C VAL A 49 16.09 -0.86 -4.96
N GLU A 50 16.54 -0.61 -3.73
CA GLU A 50 15.85 0.31 -2.86
C GLU A 50 15.81 1.72 -3.48
N ALA A 51 14.66 2.37 -3.41
CA ALA A 51 14.40 3.62 -4.11
C ALA A 51 14.94 4.87 -3.37
N GLU A 52 16.12 5.38 -3.73
CA GLU A 52 16.61 6.63 -3.15
C GLU A 52 15.82 7.87 -3.62
N THR A 53 15.40 7.88 -4.88
CA THR A 53 14.77 9.04 -5.54
C THR A 53 13.27 8.86 -5.80
N LEU A 54 12.76 7.63 -5.70
CA LEU A 54 11.32 7.34 -5.73
C LEU A 54 10.73 7.45 -4.31
N SER A 55 9.73 8.31 -4.16
CA SER A 55 8.99 8.53 -2.92
C SER A 55 7.49 8.35 -3.11
N ILE A 56 6.84 7.96 -2.01
CA ILE A 56 5.39 7.88 -1.88
C ILE A 56 4.99 8.79 -0.71
N ASN A 57 3.90 9.53 -0.84
CA ASN A 57 3.49 10.50 0.17
C ASN A 57 2.92 9.90 1.48
N GLN A 58 2.79 8.58 1.56
CA GLN A 58 2.26 7.85 2.72
C GLN A 58 2.74 6.40 2.72
N ASP A 59 3.04 5.89 3.92
CA ASP A 59 3.47 4.49 4.12
C ASP A 59 2.30 3.55 4.37
N GLU A 60 1.12 4.10 4.73
CA GLU A 60 -0.08 3.34 5.06
C GLU A 60 -1.35 3.93 4.42
N LEU A 61 -2.19 3.06 3.86
CA LEU A 61 -3.53 3.36 3.37
C LEU A 61 -4.57 2.72 4.29
N VAL A 62 -5.46 3.53 4.85
CA VAL A 62 -6.56 3.06 5.69
C VAL A 62 -7.87 3.32 4.97
N PHE A 63 -8.56 2.25 4.57
CA PHE A 63 -9.86 2.31 3.91
C PHE A 63 -10.97 2.27 4.95
N SER A 64 -11.73 3.36 5.04
CA SER A 64 -12.90 3.45 5.92
C SER A 64 -14.08 2.67 5.33
N ALA A 65 -15.07 2.37 6.16
CA ALA A 65 -16.32 1.75 5.69
C ALA A 65 -16.94 2.57 4.56
N GLY A 66 -17.16 1.94 3.40
CA GLY A 66 -17.73 2.57 2.20
C GLY A 66 -16.71 3.22 1.26
N GLU A 67 -15.42 3.31 1.62
CA GLU A 67 -14.38 3.80 0.71
C GLU A 67 -13.95 2.68 -0.26
N SER A 68 -14.07 2.93 -1.57
CA SER A 68 -13.67 1.98 -2.62
C SER A 68 -12.28 2.22 -3.19
N GLU A 69 -11.70 3.40 -2.94
CA GLU A 69 -10.41 3.82 -3.50
C GLU A 69 -9.69 4.85 -2.62
N LYS A 70 -8.36 4.92 -2.76
CA LYS A 70 -7.50 5.96 -2.18
C LYS A 70 -6.58 6.53 -3.24
N LEU A 71 -6.21 7.80 -3.06
CA LEU A 71 -5.20 8.45 -3.88
C LEU A 71 -3.85 8.38 -3.17
N VAL A 72 -2.83 8.01 -3.93
CA VAL A 72 -1.44 7.91 -3.49
C VAL A 72 -0.59 8.75 -4.42
N GLU A 73 0.20 9.66 -3.90
CA GLU A 73 1.13 10.42 -4.74
C GLU A 73 2.46 9.67 -4.80
N ALA A 74 2.87 9.33 -6.03
CA ALA A 74 4.18 8.77 -6.31
C ALA A 74 5.00 9.81 -7.07
N SER A 75 6.23 10.04 -6.62
CA SER A 75 7.15 10.99 -7.27
C SER A 75 8.56 10.45 -7.38
N VAL A 76 9.24 10.81 -8.45
CA VAL A 76 10.66 10.53 -8.68
C VAL A 76 11.36 11.88 -8.80
N VAL A 77 12.29 12.16 -7.88
CA VAL A 77 12.95 13.47 -7.75
C VAL A 77 14.45 13.36 -7.77
N GLY A 78 15.14 14.33 -8.38
CA GLY A 78 16.61 14.36 -8.43
C GLY A 78 17.23 13.53 -9.56
N GLU A 79 16.40 12.97 -10.44
CA GLU A 79 16.80 12.19 -11.59
C GLU A 79 16.88 13.07 -12.85
N GLN A 80 17.78 12.76 -13.79
CA GLN A 80 17.83 13.50 -15.05
C GLN A 80 16.79 13.01 -16.04
N TYR A 81 16.49 11.72 -16.00
CA TYR A 81 15.48 11.09 -16.84
C TYR A 81 14.68 10.07 -16.07
N VAL A 82 13.36 10.16 -16.16
CA VAL A 82 12.42 9.20 -15.57
C VAL A 82 11.69 8.47 -16.68
N TYR A 83 11.62 7.15 -16.60
CA TYR A 83 10.85 6.37 -17.55
C TYR A 83 9.36 6.61 -17.32
N LYS A 84 8.64 6.93 -18.40
CA LYS A 84 7.23 7.38 -18.38
C LYS A 84 6.29 6.36 -17.73
N ILE A 85 6.65 5.08 -17.80
CA ILE A 85 5.84 3.96 -17.35
C ILE A 85 6.42 3.42 -16.04
N GLY A 86 5.62 3.42 -14.98
CA GLY A 86 5.89 2.68 -13.75
C GLY A 86 4.89 1.53 -13.59
N TYR A 87 5.04 0.74 -12.53
CA TYR A 87 4.13 -0.38 -12.26
C TYR A 87 3.75 -0.47 -10.79
N VAL A 88 2.53 -0.94 -10.54
CA VAL A 88 2.06 -1.37 -9.21
C VAL A 88 1.83 -2.88 -9.27
N LEU A 89 2.27 -3.62 -8.25
CA LEU A 89 2.00 -5.05 -8.15
C LEU A 89 0.54 -5.23 -7.71
N ASN A 90 -0.31 -5.69 -8.62
CA ASN A 90 -1.66 -6.14 -8.31
C ASN A 90 -1.59 -7.56 -7.73
N VAL A 91 -2.06 -7.68 -6.49
CA VAL A 91 -2.05 -8.91 -5.69
C VAL A 91 -3.45 -9.50 -5.50
N SER A 92 -4.42 -9.11 -6.34
CA SER A 92 -5.78 -9.67 -6.31
C SER A 92 -5.77 -11.18 -6.47
N ASP A 93 -4.89 -11.70 -7.33
CA ASP A 93 -4.57 -13.11 -7.48
C ASP A 93 -3.24 -13.42 -6.77
N ILE A 94 -3.32 -14.04 -5.59
CA ILE A 94 -2.16 -14.40 -4.77
C ILE A 94 -1.27 -15.43 -5.48
N VAL A 95 -1.85 -16.26 -6.36
CA VAL A 95 -1.11 -17.31 -7.08
C VAL A 95 -0.32 -16.70 -8.24
N ASN A 96 -0.86 -15.67 -8.89
CA ASN A 96 -0.27 -15.07 -10.07
C ASN A 96 -0.33 -13.54 -10.03
N PRO A 97 0.43 -12.89 -9.14
CA PRO A 97 0.42 -11.43 -9.03
C PRO A 97 0.88 -10.79 -10.34
N GLN A 98 0.22 -9.71 -10.74
CA GLN A 98 0.44 -9.05 -12.04
C GLN A 98 0.92 -7.62 -11.84
N TRP A 99 1.93 -7.22 -12.61
CA TRP A 99 2.33 -5.82 -12.69
C TRP A 99 1.34 -5.06 -13.56
N VAL A 100 0.70 -4.04 -13.00
CA VAL A 100 -0.21 -3.14 -13.70
C VAL A 100 0.52 -1.82 -13.95
N ASP A 101 0.54 -1.36 -15.19
CA ASP A 101 1.26 -0.15 -15.57
C ASP A 101 0.52 1.12 -15.15
N PHE A 102 1.28 2.17 -14.86
CA PHE A 102 0.79 3.53 -14.74
C PHE A 102 1.71 4.49 -15.51
N LYS A 103 1.21 5.69 -15.81
CA LYS A 103 1.96 6.68 -16.59
C LYS A 103 2.07 7.99 -15.83
N PHE A 104 3.29 8.43 -15.59
CA PHE A 104 3.56 9.78 -15.06
C PHE A 104 2.95 10.85 -15.98
N ASN A 105 2.60 12.02 -15.47
CA ASN A 105 1.84 13.00 -16.26
C ASN A 105 2.72 13.88 -17.17
N GLN A 106 4.02 13.96 -16.89
CA GLN A 106 4.97 14.87 -17.54
C GLN A 106 5.21 14.50 -19.02
N PRO A 107 5.45 15.47 -19.92
CA PRO A 107 5.70 15.19 -21.33
C PRO A 107 7.01 14.40 -21.53
N THR A 108 7.05 13.58 -22.58
CA THR A 108 8.26 12.84 -22.95
C THR A 108 9.18 13.63 -23.87
N VAL A 109 10.45 13.23 -23.94
CA VAL A 109 11.44 13.79 -24.86
C VAL A 109 11.25 13.18 -26.24
N GLY A 110 10.71 13.97 -27.17
CA GLY A 110 10.46 13.55 -28.55
C GLY A 110 9.46 12.40 -28.62
N LEU A 111 9.84 11.32 -29.30
CA LEU A 111 9.02 10.10 -29.44
C LEU A 111 9.43 8.98 -28.44
N SER A 112 10.27 9.30 -27.45
CA SER A 112 10.73 8.34 -26.46
C SER A 112 9.71 8.15 -25.32
N ASN A 113 9.98 7.17 -24.45
CA ASN A 113 9.29 6.98 -23.18
C ASN A 113 10.03 7.64 -22.01
N TRP A 114 10.89 8.63 -22.27
CA TRP A 114 11.67 9.29 -21.24
C TRP A 114 11.11 10.68 -20.94
N ILE A 115 10.87 10.96 -19.67
CA ILE A 115 10.60 12.30 -19.13
C ILE A 115 11.94 12.91 -18.75
N ARG A 116 12.13 14.21 -19.02
CA ARG A 116 13.33 14.94 -18.56
C ARG A 116 13.06 15.55 -17.19
N GLY A 117 13.94 15.27 -16.23
CA GLY A 117 13.83 15.73 -14.85
C GLY A 117 12.83 14.92 -14.03
N ASP A 118 12.30 15.56 -12.99
CA ASP A 118 11.40 14.95 -12.03
C ASP A 118 10.05 14.52 -12.64
N ALA A 119 9.43 13.51 -12.05
CA ALA A 119 8.11 13.03 -12.44
C ALA A 119 7.22 12.77 -11.22
N ASN A 120 5.91 12.96 -11.39
CA ASN A 120 4.92 12.70 -10.34
C ASN A 120 3.55 12.34 -10.93
N LEU A 121 2.74 11.64 -10.12
CA LEU A 121 1.40 11.20 -10.44
C LEU A 121 0.61 10.90 -9.15
N GLN A 122 -0.70 11.13 -9.20
CA GLN A 122 -1.65 10.56 -8.25
C GLN A 122 -2.15 9.19 -8.75
N LEU A 123 -1.69 8.13 -8.10
CA LEU A 123 -2.15 6.75 -8.29
C LEU A 123 -3.48 6.56 -7.58
N ARG A 124 -4.43 5.94 -8.26
CA ARG A 124 -5.72 5.54 -7.69
C ARG A 124 -5.66 4.06 -7.34
N ILE A 125 -5.60 3.75 -6.06
CA ILE A 125 -5.56 2.38 -5.53
C ILE A 125 -6.97 1.97 -5.15
N LYS A 126 -7.51 0.95 -5.82
CA LYS A 126 -8.86 0.44 -5.52
C LYS A 126 -8.78 -0.66 -4.50
N LEU A 127 -9.71 -0.66 -3.55
CA LEU A 127 -9.82 -1.72 -2.54
C LEU A 127 -10.01 -3.11 -3.18
N SER A 128 -10.74 -3.18 -4.31
CA SER A 128 -10.97 -4.41 -5.08
C SER A 128 -9.68 -5.07 -5.58
N ASP A 129 -8.62 -4.30 -5.79
CA ASP A 129 -7.37 -4.78 -6.37
C ASP A 129 -6.43 -5.35 -5.29
N LEU A 130 -6.75 -5.12 -4.02
CA LEU A 130 -5.93 -5.52 -2.88
C LEU A 130 -6.32 -6.87 -2.30
N ASN A 131 -7.55 -7.33 -2.57
CA ASN A 131 -8.14 -8.53 -1.97
C ASN A 131 -7.96 -8.54 -0.43
N ILE A 132 -8.22 -7.40 0.21
CA ILE A 132 -8.24 -7.26 1.67
C ILE A 132 -9.58 -7.84 2.16
N GLY A 133 -9.55 -9.09 2.61
CA GLY A 133 -10.69 -9.75 3.26
C GLY A 133 -10.70 -9.55 4.78
N GLU A 134 -11.76 -10.01 5.43
CA GLU A 134 -11.94 -9.90 6.90
C GLU A 134 -10.80 -10.57 7.70
N THR A 135 -10.14 -11.59 7.14
CA THR A 135 -9.09 -12.35 7.83
C THR A 135 -7.68 -11.77 7.65
N ASP A 136 -7.45 -11.01 6.59
CA ASP A 136 -6.14 -10.42 6.25
C ASP A 136 -6.20 -8.91 6.44
N ALA A 137 -6.05 -8.45 7.68
CA ALA A 137 -6.21 -7.04 8.03
C ALA A 137 -5.22 -6.09 7.31
N LYS A 138 -4.18 -6.60 6.65
CA LYS A 138 -3.14 -5.79 5.99
C LYS A 138 -2.62 -6.44 4.71
N LYS A 139 -2.33 -5.63 3.69
CA LYS A 139 -1.64 -6.02 2.45
C LYS A 139 -0.51 -5.07 2.14
N VAL A 140 0.59 -5.58 1.60
CA VAL A 140 1.72 -4.77 1.15
C VAL A 140 1.61 -4.56 -0.36
N LEU A 141 1.57 -3.29 -0.77
CA LEU A 141 1.59 -2.86 -2.16
C LEU A 141 3.01 -2.49 -2.55
N TYR A 142 3.43 -2.89 -3.75
CA TYR A 142 4.73 -2.54 -4.31
C TYR A 142 4.56 -1.63 -5.51
N ILE A 143 5.30 -0.53 -5.52
CA ILE A 143 5.33 0.45 -6.59
C ILE A 143 6.76 0.53 -7.10
N ILE A 144 6.94 0.44 -8.41
CA ILE A 144 8.24 0.52 -9.04
C ILE A 144 8.30 1.60 -10.12
N ALA A 145 9.45 2.24 -10.20
CA ALA A 145 9.78 3.21 -11.23
C ALA A 145 11.22 2.99 -11.72
N TYR A 146 11.53 3.49 -12.92
CA TYR A 146 12.86 3.42 -13.50
C TYR A 146 13.32 4.82 -13.85
N ALA A 147 14.55 5.16 -13.49
CA ALA A 147 15.13 6.46 -13.73
C ALA A 147 16.63 6.34 -13.92
N CYS A 148 17.24 7.38 -14.51
CA CYS A 148 18.67 7.44 -14.71
C CYS A 148 19.21 8.87 -14.53
N THR A 149 20.43 8.95 -14.02
CA THR A 149 21.29 10.13 -14.08
C THR A 149 22.47 9.88 -15.02
N LYS A 150 23.10 10.93 -15.54
CA LYS A 150 24.28 10.83 -16.40
C LYS A 150 25.55 11.41 -15.77
N PRO A 151 26.06 10.86 -14.66
CA PRO A 151 27.31 11.34 -14.10
C PRO A 151 28.45 11.08 -15.07
N ASN A 152 29.31 12.08 -15.29
CA ASN A 152 30.56 11.95 -16.07
C ASN A 152 30.38 11.37 -17.50
N GLY A 153 29.20 11.52 -18.10
CA GLY A 153 28.93 11.09 -19.48
C GLY A 153 28.49 9.63 -19.64
N GLY A 154 28.38 8.85 -18.57
CA GLY A 154 27.78 7.50 -18.57
C GLY A 154 26.41 7.50 -17.90
N TRP A 155 25.49 6.64 -18.36
CA TRP A 155 24.19 6.46 -17.72
C TRP A 155 24.31 5.61 -16.46
N ASP A 156 23.91 6.17 -15.33
CA ASP A 156 23.65 5.47 -14.08
C ASP A 156 22.13 5.29 -13.94
N CYS A 157 21.68 4.06 -14.11
CA CYS A 157 20.27 3.67 -14.03
C CYS A 157 20.05 2.70 -12.87
N HIS A 158 20.66 2.98 -11.71
CA HIS A 158 20.49 2.17 -10.50
C HIS A 158 20.89 0.71 -10.73
N GLU A 159 22.10 0.51 -11.28
CA GLU A 159 22.61 -0.81 -11.70
C GLU A 159 21.73 -1.53 -12.74
N ASN A 160 20.98 -0.78 -13.55
CA ASN A 160 20.00 -1.27 -14.51
C ASN A 160 18.84 -2.04 -13.86
N ARG A 161 18.44 -1.65 -12.66
CA ARG A 161 17.34 -2.23 -11.88
C ARG A 161 16.21 -1.25 -11.69
N TRP A 162 15.01 -1.79 -11.47
CA TRP A 162 13.86 -0.99 -11.08
C TRP A 162 14.01 -0.51 -9.63
N MET A 163 13.70 0.76 -9.36
CA MET A 163 13.58 1.25 -8.00
C MET A 163 12.25 0.81 -7.41
N ILE A 164 12.24 0.32 -6.17
CA ILE A 164 11.04 -0.18 -5.49
C ILE A 164 10.74 0.58 -4.21
N ARG A 165 9.47 0.92 -4.02
CA ARG A 165 8.89 1.32 -2.73
C ARG A 165 7.65 0.48 -2.43
N ASN A 166 7.37 0.31 -1.14
CA ASN A 166 6.19 -0.38 -0.68
C ASN A 166 5.38 0.49 0.27
N LEU A 167 4.10 0.22 0.36
CA LEU A 167 3.19 0.80 1.34
C LEU A 167 2.26 -0.30 1.87
N THR A 168 1.70 -0.11 3.05
CA THR A 168 0.73 -1.04 3.64
C THR A 168 -0.69 -0.54 3.42
N ALA A 169 -1.63 -1.40 3.08
CA ALA A 169 -3.05 -1.06 3.01
C ALA A 169 -3.86 -1.92 3.99
N LYS A 170 -4.82 -1.31 4.68
CA LYS A 170 -5.71 -1.96 5.65
C LYS A 170 -7.12 -1.39 5.65
N LEU A 171 -8.08 -2.15 6.16
CA LEU A 171 -9.39 -1.63 6.51
C LEU A 171 -9.30 -0.89 7.86
N ALA A 172 -10.07 0.18 8.01
CA ALA A 172 -10.28 0.81 9.31
C ALA A 172 -10.97 -0.21 10.24
N GLU A 173 -10.48 -0.35 11.46
CA GLU A 173 -11.19 -1.11 12.49
C GLU A 173 -12.54 -0.44 12.73
N ALA A 174 -13.61 -1.25 12.75
CA ALA A 174 -14.92 -0.73 13.11
C ALA A 174 -14.79 -0.13 14.50
N ALA A 175 -15.08 1.17 14.63
CA ALA A 175 -15.16 1.80 15.94
C ALA A 175 -16.14 0.96 16.76
N ALA A 176 -15.63 0.34 17.83
CA ALA A 176 -16.49 -0.40 18.74
C ALA A 176 -17.58 0.57 19.15
N THR A 177 -18.80 0.32 18.69
CA THR A 177 -19.93 1.10 19.16
C THR A 177 -20.09 0.66 20.59
N GLU A 178 -19.49 1.39 21.53
CA GLU A 178 -19.81 1.26 22.94
C GLU A 178 -21.28 1.63 23.06
N THR A 179 -22.14 0.63 22.89
CA THR A 179 -23.52 0.70 23.34
C THR A 179 -23.45 0.78 24.86
N THR A 180 -23.24 1.98 25.40
CA THR A 180 -23.68 2.35 26.74
C THR A 180 -25.21 2.40 26.73
N GLY A 181 -25.82 1.25 26.45
CA GLY A 181 -27.24 1.04 26.63
C GLY A 181 -27.49 0.82 28.10
N THR A 182 -27.78 1.88 28.84
CA THR A 182 -28.59 1.75 30.05
C THR A 182 -29.92 1.14 29.61
N VAL A 183 -30.08 -0.17 29.82
CA VAL A 183 -31.34 -0.88 29.56
C VAL A 183 -32.42 -0.24 30.44
N PRO A 184 -33.40 0.48 29.88
CA PRO A 184 -34.47 1.05 30.69
C PRO A 184 -35.32 -0.10 31.21
N GLY A 185 -35.24 -0.37 32.52
CA GLY A 185 -35.99 -1.44 33.16
C GLY A 185 -35.22 -2.74 33.39
N ALA A 186 -33.88 -2.75 33.31
CA ALA A 186 -33.14 -3.78 34.02
C ALA A 186 -33.48 -3.64 35.51
N PRO A 187 -34.02 -4.68 36.17
CA PRO A 187 -34.26 -4.63 37.61
C PRO A 187 -32.93 -4.29 38.30
N ASP A 188 -32.99 -3.41 39.30
CA ASP A 188 -31.83 -3.08 40.11
C ASP A 188 -31.15 -4.40 40.52
N ALA A 189 -29.83 -4.46 40.33
CA ALA A 189 -29.05 -5.62 40.75
C ALA A 189 -29.44 -5.96 42.20
N PRO A 190 -29.71 -7.24 42.51
CA PRO A 190 -30.12 -7.62 43.85
C PRO A 190 -29.07 -7.10 44.83
N VAL A 191 -29.50 -6.21 45.73
CA VAL A 191 -28.66 -5.71 46.80
C VAL A 191 -28.44 -6.88 47.74
N CYS A 192 -27.23 -7.43 47.76
CA CYS A 192 -26.81 -8.37 48.79
C CYS A 192 -26.88 -7.62 50.13
N THR A 193 -27.93 -7.89 50.91
CA THR A 193 -28.05 -7.41 52.28
C THR A 193 -27.60 -8.54 53.20
N ASP A 194 -26.57 -8.28 53.98
CA ASP A 194 -25.88 -9.17 54.92
C ASP A 194 -26.66 -9.34 56.24
N LEU A 195 -27.99 -9.42 56.16
CA LEU A 195 -28.86 -9.24 57.33
C LEU A 195 -29.07 -10.48 58.20
N ASP A 196 -28.47 -11.62 57.88
CA ASP A 196 -28.72 -12.87 58.59
C ASP A 196 -27.49 -13.72 58.96
N GLY A 197 -26.26 -13.19 58.83
CA GLY A 197 -25.07 -13.67 59.55
C GLY A 197 -24.98 -15.19 59.74
N GLY A 198 -24.70 -15.95 58.67
CA GLY A 198 -24.54 -17.39 58.77
C GLY A 198 -23.91 -17.98 57.52
N GLN A 199 -22.88 -18.82 57.72
CA GLN A 199 -22.31 -19.66 56.68
C GLN A 199 -23.35 -20.72 56.31
N ASP A 200 -23.93 -20.62 55.11
CA ASP A 200 -24.44 -21.73 54.26
C ASP A 200 -25.44 -21.15 53.25
N TYR A 201 -24.99 -20.85 52.04
CA TYR A 201 -25.87 -20.50 50.93
C TYR A 201 -26.28 -21.76 50.17
N THR A 202 -27.58 -22.06 50.11
CA THR A 202 -28.17 -22.79 48.97
C THR A 202 -29.20 -21.88 48.32
N MET A 203 -28.91 -21.39 47.12
CA MET A 203 -29.88 -20.63 46.34
C MET A 203 -30.95 -21.57 45.80
N GLN A 204 -32.13 -21.60 46.42
CA GLN A 204 -33.33 -22.11 45.78
C GLN A 204 -33.91 -21.03 44.85
N GLY A 205 -33.36 -20.98 43.63
CA GLY A 205 -33.90 -20.16 42.56
C GLY A 205 -33.40 -20.65 41.22
N THR A 206 -34.29 -21.23 40.41
CA THR A 206 -33.96 -21.61 39.03
C THR A 206 -33.90 -20.35 38.17
N VAL A 207 -32.72 -19.76 38.00
CA VAL A 207 -32.52 -18.71 37.00
C VAL A 207 -32.35 -19.38 35.65
N SER A 208 -33.44 -19.47 34.87
CA SER A 208 -33.36 -19.93 33.49
C SER A 208 -32.82 -18.78 32.62
N GLY A 209 -31.51 -18.61 32.63
CA GLY A 209 -30.80 -17.74 31.71
C GLY A 209 -30.84 -18.37 30.31
N ILE A 210 -31.66 -17.83 29.41
CA ILE A 210 -31.58 -18.17 27.99
C ILE A 210 -30.28 -17.56 27.45
N CYS A 211 -29.23 -18.38 27.32
CA CYS A 211 -28.01 -17.99 26.61
C CYS A 211 -28.23 -18.19 25.10
N LEU A 212 -28.41 -17.09 24.36
CA LEU A 212 -28.62 -17.15 22.90
C LEU A 212 -27.32 -17.39 22.09
N PHE A 213 -26.15 -17.36 22.72
CA PHE A 213 -24.85 -17.54 22.06
C PHE A 213 -23.78 -18.21 22.95
N CYS A 214 -24.13 -19.32 23.59
CA CYS A 214 -23.13 -20.13 24.29
C CYS A 214 -22.57 -21.21 23.33
N ASP A 215 -21.26 -21.15 23.08
CA ASP A 215 -20.48 -22.22 22.48
C ASP A 215 -20.62 -23.50 23.33
N PRO A 216 -21.01 -24.65 22.76
CA PRO A 216 -21.27 -25.87 23.52
C PRO A 216 -20.03 -26.50 24.20
N GLN A 217 -18.83 -25.91 24.10
CA GLN A 217 -17.63 -26.44 24.75
C GLN A 217 -17.22 -25.74 26.07
N ALA A 218 -17.95 -24.74 26.55
CA ALA A 218 -17.69 -24.10 27.84
C ALA A 218 -18.78 -24.42 28.86
N ALA A 219 -19.05 -25.70 29.09
CA ALA A 219 -19.81 -26.17 30.24
C ALA A 219 -18.82 -26.78 31.23
N ASP A 220 -18.30 -25.97 32.15
CA ASP A 220 -17.82 -26.34 33.51
C ASP A 220 -16.97 -25.22 34.14
N SER A 221 -17.47 -23.99 34.14
CA SER A 221 -17.04 -23.02 35.14
C SER A 221 -18.26 -22.41 35.79
N ASP A 222 -18.73 -23.05 36.86
CA ASP A 222 -19.49 -22.39 37.91
C ASP A 222 -18.68 -21.17 38.34
N THR A 223 -19.04 -20.03 37.77
CA THR A 223 -18.59 -18.73 38.25
C THR A 223 -19.63 -18.32 39.27
N ASP A 224 -19.33 -18.61 40.53
CA ASP A 224 -20.02 -18.03 41.66
C ASP A 224 -19.86 -16.51 41.55
N ILE A 225 -20.94 -15.82 41.22
CA ILE A 225 -20.97 -14.37 40.95
C ILE A 225 -20.74 -13.53 42.23
N CYS A 226 -20.49 -14.19 43.38
CA CYS A 226 -20.41 -13.57 44.69
C CYS A 226 -19.09 -13.81 45.42
N ASP A 227 -18.00 -14.20 44.74
CA ASP A 227 -16.69 -14.30 45.39
C ASP A 227 -16.05 -12.90 45.51
N THR A 228 -16.29 -12.25 46.64
CA THR A 228 -15.57 -11.03 47.01
C THR A 228 -14.19 -11.41 47.51
N ASP A 229 -13.17 -11.28 46.66
CA ASP A 229 -11.77 -11.22 47.09
C ASP A 229 -11.60 -10.07 48.10
N VAL A 230 -11.57 -10.43 49.39
CA VAL A 230 -11.19 -9.54 50.48
C VAL A 230 -9.66 -9.45 50.47
N PRO A 231 -9.05 -8.26 50.32
CA PRO A 231 -7.62 -8.14 50.46
C PRO A 231 -7.21 -8.30 51.93
N ASP A 232 -6.40 -9.32 52.21
CA ASP A 232 -5.72 -9.47 53.49
C ASP A 232 -4.76 -8.29 53.71
N ASN A 233 -5.06 -7.45 54.69
CA ASN A 233 -4.13 -6.45 55.23
C ASN A 233 -3.15 -7.12 56.20
N VAL A 234 -1.86 -7.07 55.86
CA VAL A 234 -0.72 -7.09 56.82
C VAL A 234 0.27 -6.01 56.44
#